data_AF-A0A3D2KI33-F1
#
_entry.id   AF-A0A3D2KI33-F1
#
_cell.length_a   1.000
_cell.length_b   1.000
_cell.length_c   1.000
_cell.angle_alpha   90.00
_cell.angle_beta   90.00
_cell.angle_gamma   90.00
#
_symmetry.space_group_name_H-M   'P 1'
#
loop_
_entity.id
_entity.type
_entity.pdbx_description
1 polymer ?
#
loop_
_entity_poly.entity_id
_entity_poly.type
_entity_poly.pdbx_seq_one_letter_code
_entity_poly.pdbx_strand_id
1 'polypeptide(L)'
;MAVNEDYLQILITTLQKQIEVLQRIVQITEQQSCIADLADFDEEMFDKTLNQKEMLIARLNELDDGFTAVYARVRNEITENKNSYTEQIGVLQQLIKQCTELGVEIKVLENRNRDKLAQCFASKQKAYVAKRNAASVTSHYHRTMSNQRAMEAFHFNQKK
;
A
#
# COMPACT_ATOMS: atom_id res chain seq x y z
N MET A 1 30.15 -29.30 17.88
CA MET A 1 29.71 -27.99 18.39
C MET A 1 29.50 -26.96 17.28
N ALA A 2 30.20 -27.02 16.12
CA ALA A 2 30.07 -26.03 15.03
C ALA A 2 28.69 -25.94 14.34
N VAL A 3 27.99 -27.06 14.11
CA VAL A 3 26.77 -27.09 13.29
C VAL A 3 25.60 -26.28 13.88
N ASN A 4 25.57 -26.08 15.20
CA ASN A 4 24.45 -25.40 15.87
C ASN A 4 24.64 -23.88 15.98
N GLU A 5 25.88 -23.41 16.10
CA GLU A 5 26.21 -21.98 15.96
C GLU A 5 25.85 -21.49 14.54
N ASP A 6 26.06 -22.34 13.53
CA ASP A 6 25.66 -22.05 12.15
C ASP A 6 24.14 -21.85 12.03
N TYR A 7 23.31 -22.67 12.70
CA TYR A 7 21.85 -22.50 12.67
C TYR A 7 21.37 -21.21 13.34
N LEU A 8 21.95 -20.83 14.48
CA LEU A 8 21.64 -19.55 15.14
C LEU A 8 22.04 -18.36 14.25
N GLN A 9 23.20 -18.44 13.60
CA GLN A 9 23.65 -17.41 12.67
C GLN A 9 22.71 -17.30 11.46
N ILE A 10 22.18 -18.42 10.96
CA ILE A 10 21.16 -18.44 9.90
C ILE A 10 19.87 -17.75 10.37
N LEU A 11 19.41 -17.99 11.59
CA LEU A 11 18.22 -17.32 12.15
C LEU A 11 18.42 -15.81 12.25
N ILE A 12 19.58 -15.38 12.78
CA ILE A 12 19.95 -13.95 12.87
C ILE A 12 19.94 -13.32 11.47
N THR A 13 20.59 -13.97 10.50
CA THR A 13 20.67 -13.49 9.13
C THR A 13 19.28 -13.42 8.47
N THR A 14 18.41 -14.39 8.76
CA THR A 14 17.04 -14.42 8.23
C THR A 14 16.22 -13.26 8.79
N LEU A 15 16.28 -13.00 10.10
CA LEU A 15 15.59 -11.86 10.72
C LEU A 15 16.11 -10.51 10.20
N GLN A 16 17.44 -10.37 10.02
CA GLN A 16 18.02 -9.16 9.42
C GLN A 16 17.45 -8.91 8.01
N LYS A 17 17.33 -9.95 7.18
CA LYS A 17 16.71 -9.85 5.85
C LYS A 17 15.23 -9.52 5.93
N GLN A 18 14.49 -10.07 6.91
CA GLN A 18 13.09 -9.70 7.12
C GLN A 18 12.97 -8.21 7.47
N ILE A 19 13.85 -7.68 8.33
CA ILE A 19 13.90 -6.26 8.67
C ILE A 19 14.15 -5.39 7.43
N GLU A 20 15.11 -5.76 6.58
CA GLU A 20 15.35 -5.03 5.33
C GLU A 20 14.12 -5.00 4.41
N VAL A 21 13.42 -6.12 4.29
CA VAL A 21 12.18 -6.21 3.50
C VAL A 21 11.08 -5.34 4.12
N LEU A 22 10.89 -5.41 5.44
CA LEU A 22 9.91 -4.58 6.16
C LEU A 22 10.21 -3.08 6.02
N GLN A 23 11.48 -2.66 6.12
CA GLN A 23 11.88 -1.28 5.89
C GLN A 23 11.57 -0.80 4.47
N ARG A 24 11.75 -1.65 3.45
CA ARG A 24 11.35 -1.33 2.07
C ARG A 24 9.83 -1.20 1.95
N ILE A 25 9.06 -2.05 2.64
CA ILE A 25 7.60 -1.94 2.67
C ILE A 25 7.20 -0.60 3.30
N VAL A 26 7.80 -0.19 4.42
CA VAL A 26 7.57 1.14 5.03
C VAL A 26 7.79 2.25 4.00
N GLN A 27 8.93 2.25 3.30
CA GLN A 27 9.24 3.27 2.29
C GLN A 27 8.20 3.32 1.16
N ILE A 28 7.75 2.17 0.66
CA ILE A 28 6.72 2.12 -0.39
C ILE A 28 5.38 2.62 0.15
N THR A 29 5.01 2.24 1.38
CA THR A 29 3.78 2.74 2.01
C THR A 29 3.88 4.26 2.25
N GLU A 30 5.03 4.82 2.59
CA GLU A 30 5.22 6.28 2.64
C GLU A 30 5.06 6.93 1.27
N GLN A 31 5.64 6.33 0.21
CA GLN A 31 5.46 6.80 -1.18
C GLN A 31 3.98 6.80 -1.59
N GLN A 32 3.22 5.77 -1.21
CA GLN A 32 1.76 5.74 -1.43
C GLN A 32 1.06 6.89 -0.71
N SER A 33 1.52 7.29 0.47
CA SER A 33 1.00 8.46 1.19
C SER A 33 1.23 9.74 0.39
N CYS A 34 2.43 9.91 -0.17
CA CYS A 34 2.77 11.06 -0.99
C CYS A 34 1.92 11.11 -2.28
N ILE A 35 1.75 9.97 -2.96
CA ILE A 35 0.90 9.88 -4.17
C ILE A 35 -0.55 10.24 -3.84
N ALA A 36 -1.07 9.78 -2.70
CA ALA A 36 -2.43 10.09 -2.26
C ALA A 36 -2.64 11.59 -1.94
N ASP A 37 -1.58 12.32 -1.60
CA ASP A 37 -1.61 13.77 -1.33
C ASP A 37 -1.44 14.64 -2.59
N LEU A 38 -1.10 14.04 -3.75
CA LEU A 38 -0.96 14.78 -5.01
C LEU A 38 -2.31 15.35 -5.47
N ALA A 39 -2.29 16.58 -5.99
CA ALA A 39 -3.47 17.25 -6.53
C ALA A 39 -4.04 16.51 -7.76
N ASP A 40 -3.17 15.90 -8.57
CA ASP A 40 -3.54 14.97 -9.61
C ASP A 40 -2.99 13.59 -9.25
N PHE A 41 -3.90 12.67 -8.93
CA PHE A 41 -3.55 11.34 -8.46
C PHE A 41 -3.11 10.46 -9.64
N ASP A 42 -1.85 10.05 -9.59
CA ASP A 42 -1.19 9.20 -10.58
C ASP A 42 -1.49 7.72 -10.29
N GLU A 43 -2.45 7.18 -11.05
CA GLU A 43 -2.90 5.78 -10.95
C GLU A 43 -1.80 4.79 -11.34
N GLU A 44 -0.99 5.10 -12.36
CA GLU A 44 0.07 4.19 -12.81
C GLU A 44 1.21 4.10 -11.79
N MET A 45 1.59 5.23 -11.18
CA MET A 45 2.58 5.22 -10.11
C MET A 45 2.04 4.47 -8.89
N PHE A 46 0.78 4.67 -8.54
CA PHE A 46 0.15 3.93 -7.45
C PHE A 46 0.14 2.42 -7.71
N ASP A 47 -0.25 1.97 -8.91
CA ASP A 47 -0.25 0.55 -9.26
C ASP A 47 1.15 -0.08 -9.20
N LYS A 48 2.19 0.66 -9.62
CA LYS A 48 3.59 0.20 -9.46
C LYS A 48 3.95 -0.04 -8.00
N THR A 49 3.52 0.84 -7.09
CA THR A 49 3.77 0.64 -5.64
C THR A 49 3.06 -0.61 -5.11
N LEU A 50 1.85 -0.93 -5.59
CA LEU A 50 1.12 -2.14 -5.18
C LEU A 50 1.86 -3.40 -5.63
N ASN A 51 2.28 -3.46 -6.90
CA ASN A 51 3.03 -4.58 -7.45
C ASN A 51 4.35 -4.81 -6.72
N GLN A 52 5.11 -3.74 -6.44
CA GLN A 52 6.36 -3.83 -5.69
C GLN A 52 6.13 -4.34 -4.26
N LYS A 53 5.07 -3.86 -3.59
CA LYS A 53 4.71 -4.30 -2.25
C LYS A 53 4.29 -5.77 -2.22
N GLU A 54 3.57 -6.25 -3.22
CA GLU A 54 3.20 -7.67 -3.37
C GLU A 54 4.45 -8.57 -3.47
N MET A 55 5.43 -8.19 -4.30
CA MET A 55 6.69 -8.93 -4.41
C MET A 55 7.46 -8.97 -3.08
N LEU A 56 7.48 -7.86 -2.33
CA LEU A 56 8.15 -7.80 -1.03
C LEU A 56 7.42 -8.64 0.03
N ILE A 57 6.08 -8.66 0.02
CA ILE A 57 5.29 -9.51 0.92
C ILE A 57 5.54 -10.99 0.62
N ALA A 58 5.56 -11.39 -0.65
CA ALA A 58 5.90 -12.76 -1.04
C ALA A 58 7.29 -13.13 -0.51
N ARG A 59 8.27 -12.24 -0.68
CA ARG A 59 9.62 -12.45 -0.16
C ARG A 59 9.67 -12.53 1.38
N LEU A 60 8.87 -11.72 2.07
CA LEU A 60 8.79 -11.75 3.52
C LEU A 60 8.25 -13.10 4.02
N ASN A 61 7.22 -13.62 3.37
CA ASN A 61 6.64 -14.94 3.68
C ASN A 61 7.66 -16.07 3.48
N GLU A 62 8.41 -16.05 2.37
CA GLU A 62 9.48 -17.05 2.13
C GLU A 62 10.55 -17.03 3.23
N LEU A 63 10.94 -15.84 3.68
CA LEU A 63 11.90 -15.69 4.77
C LEU A 63 11.33 -16.20 6.10
N ASP A 64 10.04 -16.00 6.35
CA ASP A 64 9.35 -16.46 7.56
C ASP A 64 9.20 -17.99 7.61
N ASP A 65 8.86 -18.60 6.47
CA ASP A 65 8.84 -20.06 6.31
C ASP A 65 10.24 -20.65 6.56
N GLY A 66 11.27 -20.03 5.98
CA GLY A 66 12.66 -20.42 6.19
C GLY A 66 13.11 -20.29 7.65
N PHE A 67 12.74 -19.18 8.31
CA PHE A 67 13.01 -18.97 9.72
C PHE A 67 12.37 -20.06 10.58
N THR A 68 11.08 -20.34 10.36
CA THR A 68 10.31 -21.35 11.09
C THR A 68 10.93 -22.74 10.94
N ALA A 69 11.34 -23.10 9.72
CA ALA A 69 11.97 -24.38 9.43
C ALA A 69 13.32 -24.55 10.14
N VAL A 70 14.16 -23.51 10.19
CA VAL A 70 15.45 -23.54 10.88
C VAL A 70 15.24 -23.54 12.40
N TYR A 71 14.33 -22.71 12.91
CA TYR A 71 14.04 -22.61 14.33
C TYR A 71 13.54 -23.94 14.90
N ALA A 72 12.67 -24.65 14.18
CA ALA A 72 12.18 -25.96 14.58
C ALA A 72 13.30 -26.99 14.84
N ARG A 73 14.42 -26.89 14.12
CA ARG A 73 15.56 -27.80 14.26
C ARG A 73 16.44 -27.47 15.46
N VAL A 74 16.58 -26.19 15.81
CA VAL A 74 17.52 -25.71 16.84
C VAL A 74 16.83 -25.39 18.18
N ARG A 75 15.49 -25.34 18.24
CA ARG A 75 14.73 -24.94 19.44
C ARG A 75 15.03 -25.78 20.69
N ASN A 76 15.17 -27.10 20.55
CA ASN A 76 15.36 -28.00 21.70
C ASN A 76 16.74 -27.78 22.31
N GLU A 77 17.76 -27.71 21.45
CA GLU A 77 19.15 -27.41 21.80
C GLU A 77 19.29 -26.05 22.51
N ILE A 78 18.67 -24.99 21.97
CA ILE A 78 18.66 -23.67 22.61
C ILE A 78 18.05 -23.73 24.01
N THR A 79 17.04 -24.58 24.21
CA THR A 79 16.33 -24.70 25.49
C THR A 79 17.14 -25.47 26.52
N GLU A 80 17.85 -26.52 26.11
CA GLU A 80 18.69 -27.36 26.97
C GLU A 80 20.02 -26.68 27.33
N ASN A 81 20.60 -25.92 26.39
CA ASN A 81 21.91 -25.28 26.53
C ASN A 81 21.84 -23.74 26.56
N LYS A 82 20.76 -23.18 27.14
CA LYS A 82 20.50 -21.73 27.16
C LYS A 82 21.70 -20.86 27.53
N ASN A 83 22.45 -21.25 28.57
CA ASN A 83 23.57 -20.46 29.09
C ASN A 83 24.66 -20.22 28.03
N SER A 84 24.86 -21.20 27.14
CA SER A 84 25.88 -21.14 26.07
C SER A 84 25.48 -20.23 24.91
N TYR A 85 24.19 -19.91 24.76
CA TYR A 85 23.65 -19.14 23.64
C TYR A 85 23.04 -17.79 24.06
N THR A 86 23.34 -17.34 25.29
CA THR A 86 22.71 -16.16 25.90
C THR A 86 22.83 -14.90 25.04
N GLU A 87 24.00 -14.67 24.44
CA GLU A 87 24.26 -13.52 23.57
C GLU A 87 23.43 -13.57 22.28
N GLN A 88 23.48 -14.71 21.57
CA GLN A 88 22.75 -14.91 20.32
C GLN A 88 21.23 -14.85 20.53
N ILE A 89 20.73 -15.40 21.64
CA ILE A 89 19.32 -15.28 22.03
C ILE A 89 18.94 -13.81 22.24
N GLY A 90 19.79 -13.03 22.90
CA GLY A 90 19.58 -11.59 23.09
C GLY A 90 19.46 -10.84 21.76
N VAL A 91 20.35 -11.13 20.81
CA VAL A 91 20.30 -10.56 19.45
C VAL A 91 19.01 -10.96 18.73
N LEU A 92 18.64 -12.24 18.75
CA LEU A 92 17.38 -12.70 18.13
C LEU A 92 16.16 -11.98 18.72
N GLN A 93 16.10 -11.81 20.03
CA GLN A 93 15.01 -11.09 20.70
C GLN A 93 14.93 -9.62 20.26
N GLN A 94 16.07 -8.95 20.14
CA GLN A 94 16.13 -7.57 19.64
C GLN A 94 15.64 -7.46 18.20
N LEU A 95 16.08 -8.36 17.32
CA LEU A 95 15.65 -8.38 15.93
C LEU A 95 14.15 -8.67 15.79
N ILE A 96 13.60 -9.62 16.56
CA ILE A 96 12.16 -9.90 16.59
C ILE A 96 11.37 -8.68 17.04
N LYS A 97 11.87 -7.97 18.08
CA LYS A 97 11.24 -6.72 18.53
C LYS A 97 11.21 -5.69 17.41
N GLN A 98 12.33 -5.52 16.69
CA GLN A 98 12.42 -4.60 15.57
C GLN A 98 11.47 -4.97 14.42
N CYS A 99 11.36 -6.25 14.06
CA CYS A 99 10.37 -6.74 13.08
C CYS A 99 8.94 -6.37 13.52
N THR A 100 8.63 -6.56 14.80
CA THR A 100 7.31 -6.28 15.37
C THR A 100 6.99 -4.78 15.32
N GLU A 101 7.95 -3.94 15.70
CA GLU A 101 7.83 -2.47 15.65
C GLU A 101 7.56 -1.99 14.21
N LEU A 102 8.33 -2.47 13.23
CA LEU A 102 8.12 -2.17 11.82
C LEU A 102 6.74 -2.66 11.33
N GLY A 103 6.29 -3.84 11.75
CA GLY A 103 4.97 -4.35 11.40
C GLY A 103 3.82 -3.46 11.93
N VAL A 104 3.96 -2.92 13.15
CA VAL A 104 3.02 -1.96 13.71
C VAL A 104 3.04 -0.65 12.92
N GLU A 105 4.22 -0.13 12.60
CA GLU A 105 4.40 1.08 11.79
C GLU A 105 3.72 0.96 10.43
N ILE A 106 4.00 -0.13 9.69
CA ILE A 106 3.34 -0.42 8.40
C ILE A 106 1.82 -0.40 8.56
N LYS A 107 1.28 -1.08 9.59
CA LYS A 107 -0.18 -1.13 9.81
C LYS A 107 -0.78 0.26 10.05
N VAL A 108 -0.08 1.13 10.79
CA VAL A 108 -0.51 2.52 11.02
C VAL A 108 -0.50 3.30 9.71
N LEU A 109 0.58 3.19 8.93
CA LEU A 109 0.73 3.88 7.65
C LEU A 109 -0.31 3.41 6.62
N GLU A 110 -0.55 2.11 6.50
CA GLU A 110 -1.56 1.53 5.61
C GLU A 110 -2.97 2.04 5.95
N ASN A 111 -3.34 2.07 7.23
CA ASN A 111 -4.63 2.63 7.66
C ASN A 111 -4.76 4.10 7.26
N ARG A 112 -3.70 4.90 7.51
CA ARG A 112 -3.68 6.32 7.13
C ARG A 112 -3.82 6.50 5.62
N ASN A 113 -3.10 5.71 4.84
CA ASN A 113 -3.13 5.78 3.38
C ASN A 113 -4.48 5.37 2.83
N ARG A 114 -5.09 4.31 3.37
CA ARG A 114 -6.43 3.88 2.99
C ARG A 114 -7.45 5.01 3.17
N ASP A 115 -7.38 5.72 4.30
CA ASP A 115 -8.30 6.82 4.59
C ASP A 115 -8.07 8.00 3.63
N LYS A 116 -6.81 8.34 3.32
CA LYS A 116 -6.46 9.37 2.31
C LYS A 116 -6.96 9.00 0.91
N LEU A 117 -6.69 7.77 0.47
CA LEU A 117 -7.13 7.27 -0.83
C LEU A 117 -8.65 7.30 -0.95
N ALA A 118 -9.37 6.87 0.10
CA ALA A 118 -10.83 6.95 0.13
C ALA A 118 -11.34 8.39 -0.07
N GLN A 119 -10.71 9.38 0.58
CA GLN A 119 -11.03 10.80 0.39
C GLN A 119 -10.71 11.28 -1.03
N CYS A 120 -9.54 10.91 -1.56
CA CYS A 120 -9.12 11.24 -2.92
C CYS A 120 -10.13 10.71 -3.95
N PHE A 121 -10.50 9.42 -3.90
CA PHE A 121 -11.48 8.84 -4.82
C PHE A 121 -12.88 9.45 -4.67
N ALA A 122 -13.33 9.73 -3.44
CA ALA A 122 -14.61 10.40 -3.22
C ALA A 122 -14.63 11.82 -3.82
N SER A 123 -13.50 12.55 -3.74
CA SER A 123 -13.38 13.88 -4.35
C SER A 123 -13.40 13.82 -5.88
N LYS A 124 -12.68 12.87 -6.49
CA LYS A 124 -12.69 12.62 -7.94
C LYS A 124 -14.09 12.27 -8.43
N GLN A 125 -14.82 11.41 -7.71
CA GLN A 125 -16.19 11.03 -8.07
C GLN A 125 -17.14 12.24 -8.05
N LYS A 126 -17.06 13.10 -7.02
CA LYS A 126 -17.86 14.33 -6.94
C LYS A 126 -17.55 15.27 -8.12
N ALA A 127 -16.27 15.46 -8.43
CA ALA A 127 -15.85 16.31 -9.55
C ALA A 127 -16.36 15.79 -10.90
N TYR A 128 -16.32 14.47 -11.11
CA TYR A 128 -16.85 13.82 -12.31
C TYR A 128 -18.37 14.03 -12.45
N VAL A 129 -19.13 13.80 -11.37
CA VAL A 129 -20.59 14.02 -11.36
C VAL A 129 -20.93 15.48 -11.64
N ALA A 130 -20.22 16.43 -11.04
CA ALA A 130 -20.40 17.86 -11.29
C ALA A 130 -20.15 18.23 -12.77
N LYS A 131 -19.06 17.73 -13.36
CA LYS A 131 -18.76 17.91 -14.80
C LYS A 131 -19.85 17.33 -15.68
N ARG A 132 -20.34 16.12 -15.38
CA ARG A 132 -21.43 15.48 -16.13
C ARG A 132 -22.73 16.28 -16.07
N ASN A 133 -23.08 16.78 -14.88
CA ASN A 133 -24.28 17.58 -14.68
C ASN A 133 -24.17 18.92 -15.42
N ALA A 134 -23.02 19.60 -15.34
CA ALA A 134 -22.77 20.85 -16.09
C ALA A 134 -22.88 20.64 -17.60
N ALA A 135 -22.29 19.56 -18.14
CA ALA A 135 -22.42 19.21 -19.56
C ALA A 135 -23.88 18.94 -19.96
N SER A 136 -24.65 18.25 -19.11
CA SER A 136 -26.07 18.00 -19.34
C SER A 136 -26.89 19.31 -19.37
N VAL A 137 -26.68 20.21 -18.42
CA VAL A 137 -27.35 21.53 -18.36
C VAL A 137 -27.02 22.36 -19.61
N THR A 138 -25.74 22.44 -20.00
CA THR A 138 -25.33 23.16 -21.22
C THR A 138 -25.98 22.57 -22.47
N SER A 139 -26.00 21.23 -22.61
CA SER A 139 -26.65 20.56 -23.74
C SER A 139 -28.15 20.83 -23.80
N HIS A 140 -28.83 20.83 -22.65
CA HIS A 140 -30.25 21.16 -22.55
C HIS A 140 -30.49 22.62 -22.93
N TYR A 141 -29.68 23.55 -22.42
CA TYR A 141 -29.76 24.97 -22.76
C TYR A 141 -29.60 25.22 -24.26
N HIS A 142 -28.59 24.64 -24.90
CA HIS A 142 -28.39 24.73 -26.35
C HIS A 142 -29.58 24.16 -27.14
N ARG A 143 -30.13 23.02 -26.72
CA ARG A 143 -31.29 22.40 -27.36
C ARG A 143 -32.54 23.28 -27.24
N THR A 144 -32.83 23.82 -26.05
CA THR A 144 -33.99 24.69 -25.82
C THR A 144 -33.85 26.00 -26.61
N MET A 145 -32.68 26.63 -26.61
CA MET A 145 -32.43 27.86 -27.37
C MET A 145 -32.50 27.64 -28.89
N SER A 146 -32.01 26.50 -29.39
CA SER A 146 -32.14 26.13 -30.81
C SER A 146 -33.60 25.90 -31.21
N ASN A 147 -34.36 25.16 -30.40
CA ASN A 147 -35.79 24.93 -30.64
C ASN A 147 -36.61 26.23 -30.57
N GLN A 148 -36.27 27.14 -29.66
CA GLN A 148 -36.95 28.42 -29.54
C GLN A 148 -36.68 29.31 -30.76
N ARG A 149 -35.43 29.39 -31.23
CA ARG A 149 -35.08 30.09 -32.49
C ARG A 149 -35.76 29.49 -33.71
N ALA A 150 -35.88 28.16 -33.78
CA ALA A 150 -36.59 27.49 -34.86
C ALA A 150 -38.10 27.81 -34.83
N MET A 151 -38.71 27.85 -33.65
CA MET A 151 -40.11 28.23 -33.46
C MET A 151 -40.34 29.71 -33.83
N GLU A 152 -39.48 30.62 -33.38
CA GLU A 152 -39.53 32.05 -33.71
C GLU A 152 -39.35 32.30 -35.22
N ALA A 153 -38.45 31.57 -35.89
CA ALA A 153 -38.28 31.62 -37.34
C ALA A 153 -39.52 31.11 -38.09
N PHE A 154 -40.19 30.07 -37.58
CA PHE A 154 -41.43 29.53 -38.16
C PHE A 154 -42.58 30.53 -38.04
N HIS A 155 -42.72 31.21 -36.90
CA HIS A 155 -43.71 32.28 -36.71
C HIS A 155 -43.45 33.52 -37.55
N PHE A 156 -42.17 33.85 -37.82
CA PHE A 156 -41.82 34.96 -38.71
C PHE A 156 -42.19 34.67 -40.18
N ASN A 157 -42.04 33.41 -40.62
CA ASN A 157 -42.36 33.02 -42.00
C ASN A 157 -43.86 32.91 -42.28
N GLN A 158 -44.71 32.75 -41.25
CA GLN A 158 -46.18 32.73 -41.38
C GLN A 158 -46.83 34.13 -41.44
N LYS A 159 -46.06 35.20 -41.23
CA LYS A 159 -46.57 36.59 -41.28
C LYS A 159 -46.26 37.29 -42.62
N LYS A 160 -45.96 36.54 -43.68
CA LYS A 160 -45.83 37.05 -45.05
C LYS A 160 -47.01 36.63 -45.91
#